data_AF-X1DKI0-F1
#
_entry.id   AF-X1DKI0-F1
#
_cell.length_a   1.000
_cell.length_b   1.000
_cell.length_c   1.000
_cell.angle_alpha   90.00
_cell.angle_beta   90.00
_cell.angle_gamma   90.00
#
_symmetry.space_group_name_H-M   'P 1'
#
loop_
_entity.id
_entity.type
_entity.pdbx_description
1 polymer ?
#
loop_
_entity_poly.entity_id
_entity_poly.type
_entity_poly.pdbx_seq_one_letter_code
_entity_poly.pdbx_strand_id
1 'polypeptide(L)'
;MSRIDEIVDFQASHLILLDTCTLKKPPGTVAIIERDNIKEFVPISTHTIPLHIIIDLLLDKLPGLNVFMIGFVPESLEGFTELSFYKEDEFSLEERNENQDLPFFAFHLSEIIQKAANQIII
;
A
#
# COMPACT_ATOMS: atom_id res chain seq x y z
N MET A 1 0.02 -21.98 4.19
CA MET A 1 0.26 -21.66 2.77
C MET A 1 1.00 -20.34 2.71
N SER A 2 1.89 -20.14 1.74
CA SER A 2 2.51 -18.83 1.56
C SER A 2 1.55 -17.89 0.84
N ARG A 3 1.69 -16.57 1.04
CA ARG A 3 0.93 -15.54 0.31
C ARG A 3 1.08 -15.69 -1.21
N ILE A 4 2.22 -16.21 -1.66
CA ILE A 4 2.52 -16.45 -3.08
C ILE A 4 1.67 -17.61 -3.61
N ASP A 5 1.54 -18.70 -2.84
CA ASP A 5 0.72 -19.84 -3.23
C ASP A 5 -0.76 -19.43 -3.36
N GLU A 6 -1.25 -18.57 -2.45
CA GLU A 6 -2.62 -18.03 -2.52
C GLU A 6 -2.88 -17.28 -3.85
N ILE A 7 -1.93 -16.44 -4.29
CA ILE A 7 -2.04 -15.70 -5.57
C ILE A 7 -2.03 -16.66 -6.76
N VAL A 8 -1.18 -17.68 -6.71
CA VAL A 8 -1.03 -18.67 -7.79
C VAL A 8 -2.27 -19.56 -7.89
N ASP A 9 -2.78 -20.04 -6.76
CA ASP A 9 -3.98 -20.86 -6.70
C ASP A 9 -5.23 -20.09 -7.18
N PHE A 10 -5.27 -18.78 -6.94
CA PHE A 10 -6.31 -17.90 -7.47
C PHE A 10 -6.25 -17.73 -9.00
N GLN A 11 -5.12 -18.05 -9.65
CA GLN A 11 -4.92 -17.91 -11.10
C GLN A 11 -5.15 -16.46 -11.58
N ALA A 12 -4.54 -15.50 -10.87
CA ALA A 12 -4.66 -14.08 -11.20
C ALA A 12 -4.22 -13.80 -12.66
N SER A 13 -5.03 -13.03 -13.38
CA SER A 13 -4.64 -12.47 -14.69
C SER A 13 -3.97 -11.10 -14.57
N HIS A 14 -4.23 -10.39 -13.47
CA HIS A 14 -3.69 -9.05 -13.20
C HIS A 14 -3.23 -8.97 -11.74
N LEU A 15 -2.06 -8.39 -11.51
CA LEU A 15 -1.53 -8.04 -10.21
C LEU A 15 -1.35 -6.52 -10.15
N ILE A 16 -2.06 -5.88 -9.23
CA ILE A 16 -1.98 -4.45 -8.97
C ILE A 16 -1.28 -4.26 -7.64
N LEU A 17 -0.12 -3.62 -7.66
CA LEU A 17 0.67 -3.34 -6.47
C LEU A 17 0.39 -1.93 -5.99
N LEU A 18 0.20 -1.73 -4.69
CA LEU A 18 0.03 -0.42 -4.07
C LEU A 18 1.24 -0.20 -3.16
N ASP A 19 2.08 0.79 -3.48
CA ASP A 19 3.25 1.11 -2.65
C ASP A 19 3.65 2.58 -2.83
N THR A 20 4.47 3.09 -1.92
CA THR A 20 5.13 4.38 -2.06
C THR A 20 6.18 4.32 -3.17
N CYS A 21 6.37 5.43 -3.89
CA CYS A 21 7.37 5.53 -4.94
C CYS A 21 8.15 6.85 -4.85
N THR A 22 9.40 6.82 -5.30
CA THR A 22 10.25 8.02 -5.35
C THR A 22 10.20 8.60 -6.75
N LEU A 23 9.38 9.63 -6.94
CA LEU A 23 9.31 10.40 -8.18
C LEU A 23 9.69 11.86 -7.90
N LYS A 24 10.28 12.54 -8.88
CA LYS A 24 10.52 13.99 -8.83
C LYS A 24 9.21 14.77 -9.07
N LYS A 25 8.21 14.54 -8.21
CA LYS A 25 6.87 15.14 -8.24
C LYS A 25 6.45 15.56 -6.83
N PRO A 26 5.43 16.43 -6.67
CA PRO A 26 4.95 16.83 -5.36
C PRO A 26 4.43 15.64 -4.54
N PRO A 27 4.55 15.68 -3.20
CA PRO A 27 3.89 14.72 -2.31
C PRO A 27 2.39 14.57 -2.60
N GLY A 28 1.87 13.36 -2.40
CA GLY A 28 0.49 12.99 -2.71
C GLY A 28 0.24 12.72 -4.19
N THR A 29 1.24 12.85 -5.06
CA THR A 29 1.09 12.47 -6.47
C THR A 29 0.89 10.97 -6.60
N VAL A 30 -0.17 10.57 -7.31
CA VAL A 30 -0.43 9.18 -7.71
C VAL A 30 0.12 8.95 -9.12
N ALA A 31 0.82 7.85 -9.34
CA ALA A 31 1.34 7.48 -10.65
C ALA A 31 1.18 5.97 -10.90
N ILE A 32 0.87 5.61 -12.15
CA ILE A 32 0.94 4.22 -12.60
C ILE A 32 2.38 3.94 -13.04
N ILE A 33 2.97 2.88 -12.51
CA ILE A 33 4.34 2.44 -12.79
C ILE A 33 4.26 1.05 -13.41
N GLU A 34 4.63 0.98 -14.68
CA GLU A 34 4.74 -0.26 -15.44
C GLU A 34 5.91 -1.12 -14.92
N ARG A 35 5.80 -2.44 -15.10
CA ARG A 35 6.78 -3.43 -14.61
C ARG A 35 8.24 -3.03 -14.84
N ASP A 36 8.58 -2.64 -16.07
CA ASP A 36 9.96 -2.32 -16.46
C ASP A 36 10.57 -1.18 -15.64
N ASN A 37 9.71 -0.33 -15.08
CA ASN A 37 10.06 0.86 -14.32
C ASN A 37 10.01 0.64 -12.79
N ILE A 38 9.41 -0.46 -12.31
CA ILE A 38 9.26 -0.75 -10.87
C ILE A 38 10.62 -0.81 -10.17
N LYS A 39 11.63 -1.38 -10.82
CA LYS A 39 12.98 -1.52 -10.26
C LYS A 39 13.66 -0.17 -9.98
N GLU A 40 13.30 0.87 -10.73
CA GLU A 40 13.92 2.21 -10.62
C GLU A 40 13.19 3.12 -9.63
N PHE A 41 11.87 2.97 -9.49
CA PHE A 41 11.04 3.91 -8.73
C PHE A 41 10.58 3.42 -7.36
N VAL A 42 10.67 2.11 -7.09
CA VAL A 42 10.37 1.57 -5.77
C VAL A 42 11.61 1.69 -4.89
N PRO A 43 11.50 2.33 -3.71
CA PRO A 43 12.62 2.43 -2.78
C PRO A 43 13.16 1.02 -2.48
N ILE A 44 14.49 0.86 -2.53
CA ILE A 44 15.13 -0.38 -2.09
C ILE A 44 14.97 -0.44 -0.57
N SER A 45 13.95 -1.14 -0.10
CA SER A 45 13.84 -1.51 1.31
C SER A 45 15.02 -2.43 1.65
N THR A 46 15.90 -1.98 2.54
CA THR A 46 17.08 -2.73 2.99
C THR A 46 16.75 -3.96 3.85
N HIS A 47 15.48 -4.20 4.17
CA HIS A 47 15.04 -5.28 5.07
C HIS A 47 14.09 -6.31 4.44
N THR A 48 13.79 -6.20 3.14
CA THR A 48 12.88 -7.12 2.44
C THR A 48 13.40 -7.50 1.06
N ILE A 49 12.98 -8.66 0.57
CA ILE A 49 13.25 -9.10 -0.81
C ILE A 49 12.73 -8.01 -1.77
N PRO A 50 13.56 -7.51 -2.69
CA PRO A 50 13.13 -6.50 -3.65
C PRO A 50 11.87 -6.92 -4.40
N LEU A 51 10.90 -6.00 -4.50
CA LEU A 51 9.58 -6.27 -5.08
C LEU A 51 9.64 -6.89 -6.49
N HIS A 52 10.60 -6.45 -7.32
CA HIS A 52 10.80 -7.01 -8.66
C HIS A 52 11.10 -8.52 -8.65
N ILE A 53 11.79 -9.04 -7.63
CA ILE A 53 12.08 -10.48 -7.51
C ILE A 53 10.79 -11.27 -7.22
N ILE A 54 9.91 -10.71 -6.39
CA ILE A 54 8.62 -11.34 -6.07
C ILE A 54 7.76 -11.40 -7.34
N ILE A 55 7.74 -10.30 -8.11
CA ILE A 55 7.03 -10.23 -9.39
C ILE A 55 7.57 -11.27 -10.37
N ASP A 56 8.89 -11.39 -10.50
CA ASP A 56 9.51 -12.37 -11.41
C ASP A 56 9.14 -13.82 -11.01
N LEU A 57 9.13 -14.14 -9.72
CA LEU A 57 8.73 -15.46 -9.23
C LEU A 57 7.24 -15.77 -9.50
N LEU A 58 6.38 -14.77 -9.41
CA LEU A 58 4.95 -14.93 -9.75
C LEU A 58 4.76 -15.14 -11.25
N LEU A 59 5.53 -14.46 -12.09
CA LEU A 59 5.46 -14.60 -13.55
C LEU A 59 5.97 -15.95 -14.04
N ASP A 60 7.00 -16.51 -13.39
CA ASP A 60 7.47 -17.86 -13.67
C ASP A 60 6.37 -18.90 -13.43
N LYS A 61 5.51 -18.67 -12.43
CA LYS A 61 4.36 -19.53 -12.10
C LYS A 61 3.11 -19.20 -12.91
N LEU A 62 2.95 -17.95 -13.34
CA LEU A 62 1.82 -17.42 -14.09
C LEU A 62 2.31 -16.62 -15.31
N PRO A 63 2.68 -17.27 -16.43
CA PRO A 63 3.29 -16.59 -17.57
C PRO A 63 2.41 -15.54 -18.27
N GLY A 64 1.09 -15.57 -18.03
CA GLY A 64 0.12 -14.61 -18.57
C GLY A 64 -0.25 -13.49 -17.60
N LEU A 65 0.40 -13.40 -16.43
CA LEU A 65 0.09 -12.40 -15.42
C LEU A 65 0.52 -11.01 -15.90
N ASN A 66 -0.42 -10.06 -15.96
CA ASN A 66 -0.12 -8.65 -16.21
C ASN A 66 0.14 -7.92 -14.88
N VAL A 67 1.17 -7.10 -14.80
CA VAL A 67 1.61 -6.47 -13.55
C VAL A 67 1.86 -4.99 -13.75
N PHE A 68 1.22 -4.18 -12.90
CA PHE A 68 1.54 -2.77 -12.75
C PHE A 68 1.40 -2.33 -11.29
N MET A 69 2.00 -1.20 -10.97
CA MET A 69 1.94 -0.61 -9.64
C MET A 69 1.25 0.75 -9.68
N ILE A 70 0.44 1.03 -8.67
CA ILE A 70 -0.04 2.37 -8.35
C ILE A 70 0.85 2.90 -7.23
N GLY A 71 1.75 3.82 -7.61
CA GLY A 71 2.72 4.45 -6.75
C GLY A 71 2.19 5.75 -6.13
N PHE A 72 2.48 5.96 -4.84
CA PHE A 72 2.17 7.19 -4.12
C PHE A 72 3.47 7.91 -3.76
N VAL A 73 3.63 9.17 -4.18
CA VAL A 73 4.79 9.98 -3.77
C VAL A 73 4.57 10.45 -2.33
N PRO A 74 5.37 9.96 -1.35
CA PRO A 74 5.19 10.38 0.03
C PRO A 74 5.76 11.79 0.26
N GLU A 75 5.29 12.46 1.31
CA GLU A 75 5.89 13.72 1.76
C GLU A 75 7.22 13.49 2.48
N SER A 76 7.30 12.41 3.26
CA SER A 76 8.48 12.00 4.00
C SER A 76 8.65 10.49 3.94
N LEU A 77 9.91 10.04 3.89
CA LEU A 77 10.31 8.64 4.09
C LEU A 77 10.75 8.38 5.55
N GLU A 78 10.91 9.44 6.36
CA GLU A 78 11.06 9.28 7.80
C GLU A 78 9.73 8.77 8.35
N GLY A 79 9.72 7.51 8.78
CA GLY A 79 8.53 6.90 9.36
C GLY A 79 8.02 7.68 10.56
N PHE A 80 6.74 7.51 10.89
CA PHE A 80 6.17 8.11 12.09
C PHE A 80 6.89 7.56 13.32
N THR A 81 7.41 8.44 14.17
CA THR A 81 8.02 8.05 15.45
C THR A 81 6.98 7.55 16.44
N GLU A 82 5.72 7.96 16.28
CA GLU A 82 4.60 7.59 17.13
C GLU A 82 3.37 7.28 16.26
N LEU A 83 2.75 6.13 16.52
CA LEU A 83 1.45 5.77 15.95
C LEU A 83 0.39 6.07 17.00
N SER A 84 -0.54 6.97 16.67
CA SER A 84 -1.72 7.24 17.49
C SER A 84 -2.91 6.44 16.99
N PHE A 85 -3.78 6.06 17.91
CA PHE A 85 -5.01 5.36 17.57
C PHE A 85 -6.02 6.32 16.95
N TYR A 86 -6.77 5.86 15.92
CA TYR A 86 -7.81 6.69 15.30
C TYR A 86 -8.87 7.05 16.34
N LYS A 87 -9.02 8.34 16.67
CA LYS A 87 -9.93 8.81 17.74
C LYS A 87 -9.72 8.04 19.04
N GLU A 88 -8.50 8.08 19.57
CA GLU A 88 -8.07 7.34 20.77
C GLU A 88 -9.02 7.52 21.97
N ASP A 89 -9.59 8.72 22.12
CA ASP A 89 -10.52 9.04 23.21
C ASP A 89 -11.97 8.57 22.98
N GLU A 90 -12.32 8.10 21.78
CA GLU A 90 -13.70 7.73 21.41
C GLU A 90 -13.94 6.21 21.33
N PHE A 91 -12.91 5.40 21.08
CA PHE A 91 -13.05 3.95 20.88
C PHE A 91 -12.03 3.14 21.67
N SER A 92 -12.52 2.13 22.37
CA SER A 92 -11.71 1.10 23.03
C SER A 92 -11.01 0.17 22.03
N LEU A 93 -10.00 -0.57 22.49
CA LEU A 93 -9.28 -1.57 21.66
C LEU A 93 -10.18 -2.70 21.17
N GLU A 94 -11.21 -3.06 21.94
CA GLU A 94 -12.15 -4.13 21.60
C GLU A 94 -13.07 -3.69 20.46
N GLU A 95 -13.67 -2.50 20.56
CA GLU A 95 -14.53 -1.91 19.52
C GLU A 95 -13.80 -1.75 18.17
N ARG A 96 -12.52 -1.39 18.21
CA ARG A 96 -11.67 -1.28 17.00
C ARG A 96 -11.40 -2.62 16.32
N ASN A 97 -11.26 -3.69 17.09
CA ASN A 97 -10.99 -5.02 16.54
C ASN A 97 -12.24 -5.66 15.94
N GLU A 98 -13.42 -5.32 16.47
CA GLU A 98 -14.70 -5.86 16.01
C GLU A 98 -15.25 -5.11 14.79
N ASN A 99 -15.00 -3.80 14.67
CA ASN A 99 -15.49 -2.98 13.57
C ASN A 99 -14.46 -2.86 12.43
N GLN A 100 -14.67 -3.64 11.36
CA GLN A 100 -13.79 -3.66 10.18
C GLN A 100 -13.80 -2.35 9.38
N ASP A 101 -14.82 -1.51 9.55
CA ASP A 101 -14.95 -0.24 8.85
C ASP A 101 -14.22 0.90 9.60
N LEU A 102 -13.80 0.68 10.86
CA LEU A 102 -13.01 1.64 11.61
C LEU A 102 -11.53 1.53 11.30
N PRO A 103 -10.86 2.66 11.02
CA PRO A 103 -9.42 2.74 11.01
C PRO A 103 -8.83 2.35 12.36
N PHE A 104 -7.77 1.54 12.33
CA PHE A 104 -7.04 1.21 13.55
C PHE A 104 -6.17 2.38 14.04
N PHE A 105 -5.44 3.02 13.12
CA PHE A 105 -4.52 4.13 13.39
C PHE A 105 -5.06 5.46 12.85
N ALA A 106 -4.67 6.56 13.51
CA ALA A 106 -4.98 7.90 13.04
C ALA A 106 -4.24 8.22 11.73
N PHE A 107 -4.87 9.05 10.91
CA PHE A 107 -4.32 9.48 9.64
C PHE A 107 -3.95 10.95 9.68
N HIS A 108 -2.86 11.31 9.01
CA HIS A 108 -2.61 12.70 8.63
C HIS A 108 -3.10 12.92 7.20
N LEU A 109 -4.34 13.38 7.07
CA LEU A 109 -4.95 13.72 5.79
C LEU A 109 -4.95 15.23 5.59
N SER A 110 -4.85 15.67 4.33
CA SER A 110 -5.14 17.07 4.01
C SER A 110 -6.60 17.40 4.34
N GLU A 111 -6.91 18.66 4.63
CA GLU A 111 -8.27 19.08 5.03
C GLU A 111 -9.36 18.58 4.07
N ILE A 112 -9.08 18.64 2.76
CA ILE A 112 -10.02 18.20 1.72
C ILE A 112 -10.30 16.70 1.84
N ILE A 113 -9.26 15.88 2.02
CA ILE A 113 -9.41 14.43 2.11
C ILE A 113 -9.99 14.05 3.47
N GLN A 114 -9.62 14.73 4.55
CA GLN A 114 -10.21 14.51 5.88
C GLN A 114 -11.73 14.73 5.86
N LYS A 115 -12.20 15.78 5.17
CA LYS A 115 -13.63 16.05 5.05
C LYS A 115 -14.37 14.93 4.32
N ALA A 116 -13.78 14.37 3.26
CA ALA A 116 -14.34 13.22 2.55
C ALA A 116 -14.32 11.95 3.41
N ALA A 117 -13.20 11.69 4.09
CA ALA A 117 -13.04 10.52 4.97
C ALA A 117 -14.09 10.51 6.10
N ASN A 118 -14.36 11.68 6.71
CA ASN A 118 -15.37 11.84 7.75
C ASN A 118 -16.81 11.53 7.29
N GLN A 119 -17.07 11.47 5.97
CA GLN A 119 -18.38 11.09 5.43
C GLN A 119 -18.51 9.57 5.20
N ILE A 120 -17.39 8.86 5.14
CA ILE A 120 -17.31 7.46 4.74
C ILE A 120 -17.03 6.55 5.94
N ILE A 121 -16.21 7.02 6.89
CA ILE A 121 -15.87 6.31 8.12
C ILE A 121 -16.99 6.55 9.13
N ILE A 122 -17.78 5.51 9.41
CA ILE A 122 -18.96 5.52 10.29
C ILE A 122 -18.65 4.78 11.59
#